data_AF-A0A7Y7CQH1-F1
#
_entry.id   AF-A0A7Y7CQH1-F1
#
_cell.length_a   1.000
_cell.length_b   1.000
_cell.length_c   1.000
_cell.angle_alpha   90.00
_cell.angle_beta   90.00
_cell.angle_gamma   90.00
#
_symmetry.space_group_name_H-M   'P 1'
#
loop_
_entity.id
_entity.type
_entity.pdbx_description
1 polymer ?
#
loop_
_entity_poly.entity_id
_entity_poly.type
_entity_poly.pdbx_seq_one_letter_code
_entity_poly.pdbx_strand_id
1 'polypeptide(L)'
;MRNLFIFLFGILILTSCKSEFKDNSDRFKTGVFEIPAGKDFVKETIIRKDSIQISKYGDNIDTLSIEWKNNFFYTLRYINPKNSLQKDPMYIQINEIREDSYDFTVKIGFSKFSKKGTIYKIK
;
A
#
# COMPACT_ATOMS: atom_id res chain seq x y z
N MET A 1 38.25 25.25 49.90
CA MET A 1 36.78 25.06 49.92
C MET A 1 36.11 26.29 49.35
N ARG A 2 35.88 26.33 48.03
CA ARG A 2 34.94 27.27 47.43
C ARG A 2 34.64 26.81 46.01
N ASN A 3 33.38 26.47 45.77
CA ASN A 3 32.75 26.36 44.46
C ASN A 3 32.93 25.02 43.72
N LEU A 4 32.64 23.93 44.43
CA LEU A 4 32.19 22.66 43.84
C LEU A 4 30.67 22.69 43.66
N PHE A 5 30.12 23.62 42.90
CA PHE A 5 28.69 23.66 42.55
C PHE A 5 28.55 24.68 41.43
N ILE A 6 28.58 24.23 40.18
CA ILE A 6 27.96 24.78 38.95
C ILE A 6 28.57 23.94 37.81
N PHE A 7 28.25 22.64 37.80
CA PHE A 7 28.50 21.78 36.63
C PHE A 7 27.42 20.69 36.57
N LEU A 8 26.18 21.06 36.90
CA LEU A 8 25.06 20.13 36.97
C LEU A 8 23.75 20.71 36.40
N PHE A 9 23.84 21.72 35.53
CA PHE A 9 22.66 22.28 34.89
C PHE A 9 22.94 22.51 33.41
N GLY A 10 22.41 21.63 32.56
CA GLY A 10 22.36 21.87 31.11
C GLY A 10 22.67 20.70 30.17
N ILE A 11 22.79 19.45 30.65
CA ILE A 11 22.95 18.27 29.76
C ILE A 11 21.65 17.44 29.60
N LEU A 12 20.58 17.76 30.35
CA LEU A 12 19.24 17.49 29.85
C LEU A 12 18.98 18.58 28.79
N ILE A 13 18.57 18.37 27.54
CA ILE A 13 17.59 17.42 27.02
C ILE A 13 17.84 17.33 25.49
N LEU A 14 18.58 16.33 25.01
CA LEU A 14 18.59 15.98 23.57
C LEU A 14 18.46 14.47 23.40
N THR A 15 17.58 13.84 24.19
CA THR A 15 17.01 12.54 23.80
C THR A 15 15.97 12.83 22.73
N SER A 16 16.43 13.12 21.51
CA SER A 16 15.58 13.06 20.33
C SER A 16 14.99 11.66 20.32
N CYS A 17 13.69 11.56 20.58
CA CYS A 17 12.94 10.33 20.45
C CYS A 17 12.94 10.01 18.94
N LYS A 18 13.98 9.29 18.49
CA LYS A 18 13.91 8.56 17.23
C LYS A 18 12.88 7.47 17.50
N SER A 19 11.61 7.78 17.29
CA SER A 19 10.67 6.71 16.97
C SER A 19 11.30 6.03 15.77
N GLU A 20 11.76 4.79 15.95
CA GLU A 20 12.08 3.95 14.81
C GLU A 20 10.82 3.94 13.98
N PHE A 21 10.83 4.68 12.85
CA PHE A 21 9.80 4.57 11.84
C PHE A 21 9.95 3.16 11.28
N LYS A 22 9.35 2.21 11.98
CA LYS A 22 9.36 0.81 11.58
C LYS A 22 8.35 0.72 10.46
N ASP A 23 8.84 0.93 9.24
CA ASP A 23 8.04 0.80 8.03
C ASP A 23 7.42 -0.60 8.03
N ASN A 24 6.12 -0.64 8.31
CA ASN A 24 5.32 -1.86 8.45
C ASN A 24 4.41 -2.08 7.24
N SER A 25 4.63 -1.31 6.17
CA SER A 25 3.85 -1.38 4.92
C SER A 25 4.00 -2.71 4.19
N ASP A 26 5.08 -3.46 4.43
CA ASP A 26 5.27 -4.82 3.92
C ASP A 26 4.13 -5.78 4.28
N ARG A 27 3.36 -5.48 5.34
CA ARG A 27 2.16 -6.24 5.71
C ARG A 27 1.09 -6.27 4.62
N PHE A 28 1.15 -5.36 3.64
CA PHE A 28 0.20 -5.28 2.53
C PHE A 28 0.65 -6.09 1.30
N LYS A 29 1.87 -6.64 1.30
CA LYS A 29 2.36 -7.54 0.23
C LYS A 29 1.68 -8.90 0.27
N THR A 30 1.19 -9.33 1.43
CA THR A 30 0.49 -10.60 1.61
C THR A 30 -0.76 -10.45 2.46
N GLY A 31 -1.78 -11.25 2.17
CA GLY A 31 -3.03 -11.28 2.94
C GLY A 31 -4.27 -11.38 2.06
N VAL A 32 -5.42 -11.29 2.70
CA VAL A 32 -6.72 -11.16 2.02
C VAL A 32 -7.22 -9.75 2.24
N PHE A 33 -7.69 -9.13 1.17
CA PHE A 33 -8.12 -7.75 1.15
C PHE A 33 -9.49 -7.59 0.51
N GLU A 34 -10.15 -6.48 0.81
CA GLU A 34 -11.40 -6.08 0.20
C GLU A 34 -11.34 -4.61 -0.23
N ILE A 35 -11.80 -4.34 -1.45
CA ILE A 35 -12.17 -3.00 -1.90
C ILE A 35 -13.71 -2.93 -1.81
N PRO A 36 -14.27 -2.00 -1.02
CA PRO A 36 -15.71 -1.88 -0.90
C PRO A 36 -16.32 -1.32 -2.19
N ALA A 37 -17.60 -1.64 -2.44
CA ALA A 37 -18.34 -1.02 -3.52
C ALA A 37 -18.48 0.49 -3.27
N GLY A 38 -18.23 1.29 -4.30
CA GLY A 38 -18.33 2.74 -4.26
C GLY A 38 -18.58 3.32 -5.65
N LYS A 39 -18.37 4.62 -5.79
CA LYS A 39 -18.61 5.33 -7.06
C LYS A 39 -17.74 4.83 -8.22
N ASP A 40 -16.49 4.49 -7.92
CA ASP A 40 -15.47 4.16 -8.91
C ASP A 40 -15.06 2.68 -8.91
N PHE A 41 -15.50 1.91 -7.91
CA PHE A 41 -15.11 0.52 -7.71
C PHE A 41 -16.32 -0.35 -7.38
N VAL A 42 -16.34 -1.55 -7.95
CA VAL A 42 -17.23 -2.61 -7.47
C VAL A 42 -16.59 -3.29 -6.26
N LYS A 43 -17.41 -3.98 -5.46
CA LYS A 43 -16.87 -4.79 -4.37
C LYS A 43 -15.95 -5.88 -4.95
N GLU A 44 -14.72 -5.92 -4.46
CA GLU A 44 -13.68 -6.82 -4.95
C GLU A 44 -12.95 -7.46 -3.77
N THR A 45 -12.79 -8.78 -3.80
CA THR A 45 -11.96 -9.52 -2.84
C THR A 45 -10.63 -9.88 -3.50
N ILE A 46 -9.54 -9.59 -2.82
CA ILE A 46 -8.18 -9.76 -3.31
C ILE A 46 -7.44 -10.73 -2.40
N ILE A 47 -6.84 -11.77 -2.98
CA ILE A 47 -5.91 -12.66 -2.27
C ILE A 47 -4.52 -12.38 -2.81
N ARG A 48 -3.63 -11.86 -1.97
CA ARG A 48 -2.28 -11.46 -2.36
C ARG A 48 -1.21 -12.37 -1.75
N LYS A 49 -0.31 -12.84 -2.59
CA LYS A 49 0.89 -13.61 -2.24
C LYS A 49 2.12 -12.96 -2.89
N ASP A 50 2.47 -11.78 -2.40
CA ASP A 50 3.64 -10.98 -2.78
C ASP A 50 3.71 -10.63 -4.28
N SER A 51 4.18 -11.54 -5.12
CA SER A 51 4.30 -11.38 -6.57
C SER A 51 3.04 -11.74 -7.36
N ILE A 52 2.01 -12.29 -6.71
CA ILE A 52 0.75 -12.68 -7.34
C ILE A 52 -0.45 -12.14 -6.56
N GLN A 53 -1.47 -11.70 -7.29
CA GLN A 53 -2.77 -11.28 -6.79
C GLN A 53 -3.89 -12.02 -7.53
N ILE A 54 -4.81 -12.63 -6.79
CA ILE A 54 -6.07 -13.14 -7.31
C ILE A 54 -7.15 -12.12 -6.96
N SER A 55 -7.83 -11.60 -7.97
CA SER A 55 -8.94 -10.65 -7.85
C SER A 55 -10.25 -11.36 -8.13
N LYS A 56 -11.23 -11.17 -7.25
CA LYS A 56 -12.60 -11.69 -7.40
C LYS A 56 -13.60 -10.54 -7.30
N TYR A 57 -14.39 -10.34 -8.35
CA TYR A 57 -15.47 -9.36 -8.40
C TYR A 57 -16.70 -9.96 -9.10
N GLY A 58 -17.83 -9.99 -8.39
CA GLY A 58 -19.01 -10.77 -8.83
C GLY A 58 -18.64 -12.24 -9.06
N ASP A 59 -18.95 -12.76 -10.24
CA ASP A 59 -18.63 -14.12 -10.69
C ASP A 59 -17.29 -14.23 -11.43
N ASN A 60 -16.59 -13.09 -11.62
CA ASN A 60 -15.32 -13.07 -12.32
C ASN A 60 -14.15 -13.28 -11.36
N ILE A 61 -13.18 -14.06 -11.82
CA ILE A 61 -11.90 -14.26 -11.15
C ILE A 61 -10.80 -14.00 -12.17
N ASP A 62 -9.87 -13.12 -11.82
CA ASP A 62 -8.69 -12.80 -12.61
C ASP A 62 -7.43 -12.93 -11.76
N THR A 63 -6.34 -13.38 -12.38
CA THR A 63 -5.03 -13.48 -11.73
C THR A 63 -4.08 -12.45 -12.32
N LEU A 64 -3.41 -11.72 -11.46
CA LEU A 64 -2.49 -10.65 -11.80
C LEU A 64 -1.10 -10.93 -11.20
N SER A 65 -0.06 -10.63 -11.97
CA SER A 65 1.29 -10.52 -11.45
C SER A 65 1.51 -9.14 -10.82
N ILE A 66 2.31 -9.09 -9.76
CA ILE A 66 2.69 -7.88 -9.04
C ILE A 66 4.19 -7.68 -9.16
N GLU A 67 4.58 -6.46 -9.52
CA GLU A 67 5.98 -6.02 -9.53
C GLU A 67 6.13 -4.81 -8.61
N TRP A 68 6.76 -5.00 -7.45
CA TRP A 68 7.00 -3.94 -6.48
C TRP A 68 8.22 -3.12 -6.86
N LYS A 69 8.05 -1.81 -7.02
CA LYS A 69 9.17 -0.87 -7.15
C LYS A 69 9.72 -0.48 -5.78
N ASN A 70 8.83 -0.32 -4.82
CA ASN A 70 9.10 -0.13 -3.39
C ASN A 70 7.79 -0.37 -2.62
N ASN A 71 7.77 -0.10 -1.32
CA ASN A 71 6.60 -0.41 -0.49
C ASN A 71 5.35 0.43 -0.77
N PHE A 72 5.48 1.55 -1.50
CA PHE A 72 4.38 2.45 -1.83
C PHE A 72 4.01 2.44 -3.33
N PHE A 73 4.77 1.72 -4.16
CA PHE A 73 4.57 1.72 -5.61
C PHE A 73 4.75 0.31 -6.17
N TYR A 74 3.72 -0.18 -6.87
CA TYR A 74 3.77 -1.45 -7.57
C TYR A 74 2.96 -1.44 -8.86
N THR A 75 3.26 -2.39 -9.72
CA THR A 75 2.58 -2.56 -11.02
C THR A 75 1.83 -3.87 -11.03
N LEU A 76 0.58 -3.85 -11.48
CA LEU A 76 -0.22 -5.03 -11.73
C LEU A 76 -0.34 -5.29 -13.24
N ARG A 77 -0.26 -6.57 -13.62
CA ARG A 77 -0.53 -7.02 -15.00
C ARG A 77 -1.39 -8.27 -14.97
N TYR A 78 -2.42 -8.34 -15.80
CA TYR A 78 -3.19 -9.57 -15.96
C TYR A 78 -2.30 -10.67 -16.54
N ILE A 79 -2.32 -11.85 -15.94
CA ILE A 79 -1.59 -13.01 -16.45
C ILE A 79 -2.23 -13.53 -17.75
N ASN A 80 -3.56 -13.50 -17.81
CA ASN A 80 -4.33 -13.90 -18.99
C ASN A 80 -5.32 -12.79 -19.39
N PRO A 81 -4.86 -11.72 -20.07
CA PRO A 81 -5.71 -10.61 -20.46
C PRO A 81 -6.75 -11.03 -21.51
N LYS A 82 -8.03 -10.78 -21.22
CA LYS A 82 -9.17 -11.18 -22.06
C LYS A 82 -9.56 -10.12 -23.11
N ASN A 83 -9.14 -8.88 -22.91
CA ASN A 83 -9.45 -7.76 -23.80
C ASN A 83 -8.27 -6.77 -23.87
N SER A 84 -8.35 -5.78 -24.77
CA SER A 84 -7.29 -4.79 -24.97
C SER A 84 -7.00 -3.95 -23.72
N LEU A 85 -8.02 -3.59 -22.94
CA LEU A 85 -7.85 -2.80 -21.71
C LEU A 85 -7.03 -3.56 -20.65
N GLN A 86 -7.20 -4.89 -20.55
CA GLN A 86 -6.44 -5.73 -19.62
C GLN A 86 -4.98 -5.95 -20.03
N LYS A 87 -4.59 -5.62 -21.27
CA LYS A 87 -3.18 -5.73 -21.71
C LYS A 87 -2.31 -4.63 -21.10
N ASP A 88 -2.91 -3.50 -20.76
CA ASP A 88 -2.18 -2.37 -20.19
C ASP A 88 -1.85 -2.62 -18.70
N PRO A 89 -0.65 -2.23 -18.25
CA PRO A 89 -0.30 -2.30 -16.83
C PRO A 89 -1.14 -1.33 -16.01
N MET A 90 -1.45 -1.73 -14.78
CA MET A 90 -2.03 -0.85 -13.78
C MET A 90 -0.95 -0.43 -12.79
N TYR A 91 -0.61 0.86 -12.78
CA TYR A 91 0.33 1.44 -11.84
C TYR A 91 -0.41 1.85 -10.58
N ILE A 92 -0.02 1.26 -9.45
CA ILE A 92 -0.61 1.53 -8.14
C ILE A 92 0.36 2.33 -7.30
N GLN A 93 -0.13 3.46 -6.78
CA GLN A 93 0.54 4.26 -5.77
C GLN A 93 -0.27 4.23 -4.48
N ILE A 94 0.36 3.79 -3.39
CA ILE A 94 -0.19 3.89 -2.04
C ILE A 94 0.01 5.32 -1.54
N ASN A 95 -1.06 5.97 -1.11
CA ASN A 95 -1.05 7.39 -0.71
C ASN A 95 -1.03 7.56 0.81
N GLU A 96 -1.84 6.80 1.54
CA GLU A 96 -1.99 6.89 3.00
C GLU A 96 -2.17 5.48 3.57
N ILE A 97 -1.38 5.14 4.59
CA ILE A 97 -1.43 3.83 5.26
C ILE A 97 -2.06 4.00 6.64
N ARG A 98 -2.95 3.07 6.97
CA ARG A 98 -3.58 2.92 8.28
C ARG A 98 -3.28 1.52 8.81
N GLU A 99 -3.83 1.18 9.96
CA GLU A 99 -3.59 -0.12 10.63
C GLU A 99 -3.91 -1.30 9.69
N ASP A 100 -5.16 -1.38 9.25
CA ASP A 100 -5.66 -2.46 8.39
C ASP A 100 -6.12 -1.97 7.01
N SER A 101 -5.71 -0.79 6.57
CA SER A 101 -6.09 -0.28 5.25
C SER A 101 -5.07 0.67 4.66
N TYR A 102 -5.21 0.92 3.36
CA TYR A 102 -4.52 2.03 2.72
C TYR A 102 -5.34 2.61 1.58
N ASP A 103 -5.10 3.89 1.31
CA ASP A 103 -5.62 4.57 0.13
C ASP A 103 -4.64 4.42 -1.02
N PHE A 104 -5.16 4.23 -2.22
CA PHE A 104 -4.35 4.08 -3.42
C PHE A 104 -4.88 4.90 -4.58
N THR A 105 -3.97 5.22 -5.49
CA THR A 105 -4.27 5.76 -6.81
C THR A 105 -3.88 4.71 -7.85
N VAL A 106 -4.79 4.37 -8.76
CA VAL A 106 -4.52 3.53 -9.92
C VAL A 106 -4.46 4.37 -11.19
N LYS A 107 -3.52 4.06 -12.09
CA LYS A 107 -3.43 4.57 -13.46
C LYS A 107 -3.24 3.41 -14.44
N ILE A 108 -3.96 3.43 -15.55
CA ILE A 108 -3.90 2.37 -16.57
C ILE A 108 -3.03 2.84 -17.74
N GLY A 109 -1.92 2.13 -18.00
CA GLY A 109 -1.00 2.43 -19.09
C GLY A 109 -0.54 3.89 -19.10
N PHE A 110 -0.55 4.51 -20.29
CA PHE A 110 -0.29 5.94 -20.49
C PHE A 110 -1.58 6.76 -20.66
N SER A 111 -2.73 6.18 -20.34
CA SER A 111 -4.01 6.87 -20.46
C SER A 111 -4.15 7.97 -19.40
N LYS A 112 -5.08 8.91 -19.65
CA LYS A 112 -5.51 9.89 -18.63
C LYS A 112 -6.40 9.26 -17.54
N PHE A 113 -6.68 7.96 -17.62
CA PHE A 113 -7.51 7.27 -16.66
C PHE A 113 -6.77 7.15 -15.32
N SER A 114 -7.39 7.69 -14.28
CA SER A 114 -6.91 7.55 -12.91
C SER A 114 -8.07 7.51 -11.93
N LYS A 115 -8.00 6.62 -10.94
CA LYS A 115 -9.01 6.46 -9.89
C LYS A 115 -8.34 6.33 -8.54
N LYS A 116 -9.06 6.74 -7.48
CA LYS A 116 -8.62 6.64 -6.10
C LYS A 116 -9.55 5.72 -5.33
N GLY A 117 -9.01 4.79 -4.57
CA GLY A 117 -9.77 3.86 -3.76
C GLY A 117 -9.10 3.60 -2.43
N THR A 118 -9.80 2.86 -1.58
CA THR A 118 -9.28 2.36 -0.30
C THR A 118 -9.42 0.85 -0.30
N ILE A 119 -8.38 0.17 0.16
CA ILE A 119 -8.36 -1.28 0.30
C ILE A 119 -8.12 -1.64 1.76
N TYR A 120 -8.87 -2.62 2.24
CA TYR A 120 -8.86 -3.07 3.63
C TYR A 120 -8.31 -4.48 3.71
N LYS A 121 -7.40 -4.73 4.65
CA LYS A 121 -6.94 -6.08 5.01
C LYS A 121 -8.01 -6.72 5.90
N ILE A 122 -8.41 -7.94 5.55
CA ILE A 122 -9.44 -8.69 6.28
C ILE A 122 -8.92 -10.01 6.85
N LYS A 123 -7.81 -10.55 6.33
CA LYS A 123 -7.08 -11.72 6.87
C LYS A 123 -5.58 -11.62 6.59
#